data_AF-A0A961M9Z4-F1
#
_entry.id   AF-A0A961M9Z4-F1
#
_cell.length_a   1.000
_cell.length_b   1.000
_cell.length_c   1.000
_cell.angle_alpha   90.00
_cell.angle_beta   90.00
_cell.angle_gamma   90.00
#
_symmetry.space_group_name_H-M   'P 1'
#
loop_
_entity.id
_entity.type
_entity.pdbx_description
1 polymer ?
#
loop_
_entity_poly.entity_id
_entity_poly.type
_entity_poly.pdbx_seq_one_letter_code
_entity_poly.pdbx_strand_id
1 'polypeptide(L)'
;MANGQTVSGIRAGRLPAGEIAANFGDLHPPLDAHEAAVAADRCYFCHDAPCIAACPTEIDIPLFIRQIQTGNPEGAARTIFEQNILGGMCARVCPTETLCEEACVREEAEGKPVEIGRLQRFATDSLMARGAHPYTRAAATGRHVAVIGAGPAGLACAHRLAMLGHDVTIYEARDKPGGLNEFGIAAYKTPGGFARAEVEWLLKIGGIAVKTGRALGRGLTLDALKRDHDAVFLSIGLAGVNALGLPGEDLEGVHDAVDFIAELRQADDLSALPVGRNVVVLGGGMTAVDAAVQSKL
;
A
#
# COMPACT_ATOMS: atom_id res chain seq x y z
N MET A 1 -19.80 -21.10 14.57
CA MET A 1 -20.94 -20.38 15.18
C MET A 1 -20.36 -19.36 16.13
N ALA A 2 -20.83 -18.10 16.10
CA ALA A 2 -20.28 -17.07 16.97
C ALA A 2 -20.53 -17.42 18.45
N ASN A 3 -19.50 -17.35 19.28
CA ASN A 3 -19.58 -17.62 20.72
C ASN A 3 -20.26 -16.49 21.50
N GLY A 4 -20.56 -15.36 20.83
CA GLY A 4 -21.20 -14.18 21.38
C GLY A 4 -20.20 -13.14 21.90
N GLN A 5 -20.47 -11.87 21.60
CA GLN A 5 -19.60 -10.73 21.97
C GLN A 5 -19.38 -10.58 23.49
N THR A 6 -20.25 -11.15 24.32
CA THR A 6 -20.24 -10.98 25.78
C THR A 6 -19.30 -11.94 26.52
N VAL A 7 -18.72 -12.93 25.83
CA VAL A 7 -17.85 -13.92 26.47
C VAL A 7 -16.54 -13.27 26.92
N SER A 8 -16.16 -13.50 28.17
CA SER A 8 -14.95 -12.92 28.76
C SER A 8 -13.65 -13.54 28.20
N GLY A 9 -12.55 -12.82 28.37
CA GLY A 9 -11.20 -13.22 27.98
C GLY A 9 -10.87 -12.90 26.52
N ILE A 10 -9.85 -13.57 25.98
CA ILE A 10 -9.40 -13.53 24.59
C ILE A 10 -9.93 -14.78 23.89
N ARG A 11 -10.73 -14.62 22.82
CA ARG A 11 -11.43 -15.73 22.15
C ARG A 11 -11.68 -15.42 20.68
N ALA A 12 -11.71 -16.49 19.88
CA ALA A 12 -12.13 -16.48 18.49
C ALA A 12 -13.67 -16.55 18.36
N GLY A 13 -14.15 -16.20 17.17
CA GLY A 13 -15.56 -16.33 16.76
C GLY A 13 -16.48 -15.43 17.56
N ARG A 14 -16.10 -14.17 17.81
CA ARG A 14 -16.95 -13.21 18.53
C ARG A 14 -18.09 -12.69 17.68
N LEU A 15 -17.80 -12.38 16.42
CA LEU A 15 -18.78 -11.92 15.45
C LEU A 15 -19.17 -13.02 14.46
N PRO A 16 -20.40 -12.99 13.94
CA PRO A 16 -20.78 -13.78 12.77
C PRO A 16 -19.95 -13.36 11.54
N ALA A 17 -19.66 -14.30 10.65
CA ALA A 17 -18.86 -14.05 9.45
C ALA A 17 -19.39 -12.90 8.57
N GLY A 18 -20.71 -12.70 8.51
CA GLY A 18 -21.31 -11.60 7.74
C GLY A 18 -21.02 -10.21 8.33
N GLU A 19 -20.93 -10.09 9.65
CA GLU A 19 -20.58 -8.82 10.33
C GLU A 19 -19.09 -8.52 10.16
N ILE A 20 -18.24 -9.56 10.26
CA ILE A 20 -16.81 -9.46 9.93
C ILE A 20 -16.65 -8.98 8.47
N ALA A 21 -17.34 -9.61 7.52
CA ALA A 21 -17.26 -9.21 6.12
C ALA A 21 -17.66 -7.73 5.89
N ALA A 22 -18.65 -7.22 6.64
CA ALA A 22 -19.04 -5.81 6.58
C ALA A 22 -17.97 -4.88 7.19
N ASN A 23 -17.39 -5.25 8.33
CA ASN A 23 -16.33 -4.47 9.00
C ASN A 23 -15.05 -4.37 8.15
N PHE A 24 -14.76 -5.39 7.35
CA PHE A 24 -13.57 -5.50 6.51
C PHE A 24 -13.87 -5.29 5.01
N GLY A 25 -15.04 -4.75 4.68
CA GLY A 25 -15.39 -4.32 3.33
C GLY A 25 -14.55 -3.11 2.87
N ASP A 26 -14.60 -2.83 1.58
CA ASP A 26 -13.92 -1.66 1.01
C ASP A 26 -14.56 -0.36 1.52
N LEU A 27 -13.80 0.43 2.28
CA LEU A 27 -14.28 1.69 2.83
C LEU A 27 -14.59 2.72 1.73
N HIS A 28 -13.85 2.67 0.62
CA HIS A 28 -13.99 3.62 -0.49
C HIS A 28 -14.11 2.86 -1.81
N PRO A 29 -15.29 2.29 -2.12
CA PRO A 29 -15.52 1.55 -3.36
C PRO A 29 -15.06 2.32 -4.61
N PRO A 30 -14.58 1.60 -5.64
CA PRO A 30 -14.11 2.23 -6.87
C PRO A 30 -15.24 2.99 -7.54
N LEU A 31 -14.91 4.15 -8.10
CA LEU A 31 -15.84 4.91 -8.96
C LEU A 31 -16.14 4.10 -10.22
N ASP A 32 -17.39 4.13 -10.68
CA ASP A 32 -17.69 3.75 -12.05
C ASP A 32 -17.29 4.86 -13.04
N ALA A 33 -17.39 4.59 -14.34
CA ALA A 33 -16.96 5.54 -15.37
C ALA A 33 -17.76 6.86 -15.37
N HIS A 34 -19.05 6.82 -15.03
CA HIS A 34 -19.89 8.01 -14.97
C HIS A 34 -19.58 8.82 -13.71
N GLU A 35 -19.48 8.17 -12.56
CA GLU A 35 -19.11 8.81 -11.31
C GLU A 35 -17.72 9.47 -11.41
N ALA A 36 -16.75 8.78 -12.03
CA ALA A 36 -15.41 9.32 -12.28
C ALA A 36 -15.43 10.54 -13.20
N ALA A 37 -16.25 10.55 -14.26
CA ALA A 37 -16.40 11.71 -15.12
C ALA A 37 -16.97 12.92 -14.35
N VAL A 38 -18.02 12.70 -13.55
CA VAL A 38 -18.64 13.75 -12.71
C VAL A 38 -17.67 14.28 -11.66
N ALA A 39 -16.91 13.40 -11.00
CA ALA A 39 -15.88 13.79 -10.04
C ALA A 39 -14.71 14.52 -10.71
N ALA A 40 -14.35 14.18 -11.95
CA ALA A 40 -13.30 14.86 -12.71
C ALA A 40 -13.74 16.26 -13.19
N ASP A 41 -15.02 16.46 -13.50
CA ASP A 41 -15.63 17.76 -13.86
C ASP A 41 -15.53 18.83 -12.78
N ARG A 42 -15.22 18.41 -11.55
CA ARG A 42 -15.00 19.30 -10.42
C ARG A 42 -13.65 20.03 -10.46
N CYS A 43 -12.69 19.60 -11.29
CA CYS A 43 -11.35 20.21 -11.34
C CYS A 43 -11.34 21.54 -12.11
N TYR A 44 -10.71 22.57 -11.55
CA TYR A 44 -10.54 23.87 -12.23
C TYR A 44 -9.35 23.91 -13.20
N PHE A 45 -8.53 22.86 -13.23
CA PHE A 45 -7.30 22.83 -14.03
C PHE A 45 -6.41 24.07 -13.78
N CYS A 46 -6.18 24.36 -12.50
CA CYS A 46 -5.35 25.46 -12.06
C CYS A 46 -3.99 25.44 -12.78
N HIS A 47 -3.55 26.61 -13.26
CA HIS A 47 -2.22 26.75 -13.88
C HIS A 47 -1.12 26.44 -12.85
N ASP A 48 -1.17 27.10 -11.69
CA ASP A 48 -0.27 26.85 -10.56
C ASP A 48 -0.95 25.88 -9.61
N ALA A 49 -1.02 24.60 -10.00
CA ALA A 49 -1.80 23.60 -9.29
C ALA A 49 -1.18 23.26 -7.90
N PRO A 50 -1.76 23.73 -6.78
CA PRO A 50 -1.19 23.49 -5.44
C PRO A 50 -1.21 22.01 -5.06
N CYS A 51 -2.14 21.24 -5.61
CA CYS A 51 -2.24 19.81 -5.40
C CYS A 51 -1.00 19.04 -5.91
N ILE A 52 -0.32 19.52 -6.97
CA ILE A 52 0.93 18.92 -7.45
C ILE A 52 2.05 19.17 -6.43
N ALA A 53 2.19 20.40 -5.95
CA ALA A 53 3.21 20.76 -4.96
C ALA A 53 3.04 20.01 -3.63
N ALA A 54 1.80 19.72 -3.24
CA ALA A 54 1.49 18.93 -2.05
C ALA A 54 1.65 17.41 -2.26
N CYS A 55 1.75 16.93 -3.50
CA CYS A 55 1.98 15.52 -3.80
C CYS A 55 3.48 15.20 -3.68
N PRO A 56 3.91 14.30 -2.77
CA PRO A 56 5.33 14.00 -2.59
C PRO A 56 6.03 13.40 -3.81
N THR A 57 5.25 12.83 -4.75
CA THR A 57 5.75 12.26 -6.01
C THR A 57 5.51 13.17 -7.21
N GLU A 58 5.02 14.40 -6.99
CA GLU A 58 4.78 15.40 -8.04
C GLU A 58 3.95 14.87 -9.23
N ILE A 59 2.94 14.06 -8.94
CA ILE A 59 2.00 13.57 -9.96
C ILE A 59 1.31 14.77 -10.61
N ASP A 60 1.26 14.78 -11.95
CA ASP A 60 0.51 15.80 -12.69
C ASP A 60 -1.00 15.55 -12.58
N ILE A 61 -1.56 16.02 -11.46
CA ILE A 61 -2.96 15.83 -11.07
C ILE A 61 -3.93 16.44 -12.09
N PRO A 62 -3.79 17.72 -12.51
CA PRO A 62 -4.64 18.29 -13.54
C PRO A 62 -4.62 17.49 -14.85
N LEU A 63 -3.45 16.99 -15.27
CA LEU A 63 -3.34 16.21 -16.51
C LEU A 63 -4.09 14.88 -16.41
N PHE A 64 -3.86 14.07 -15.37
CA PHE A 64 -4.53 12.77 -15.29
C PHE A 64 -6.04 12.93 -15.11
N ILE A 65 -6.50 13.96 -14.39
CA ILE A 65 -7.93 14.26 -14.24
C ILE A 65 -8.53 14.68 -15.58
N ARG A 66 -7.83 15.49 -16.37
CA ARG A 66 -8.27 15.86 -17.73
C ARG A 66 -8.37 14.64 -18.63
N GLN A 67 -7.41 13.71 -18.53
CA GLN A 67 -7.43 12.47 -19.30
C GLN A 67 -8.67 11.62 -18.93
N ILE A 68 -9.02 11.51 -17.64
CA ILE A 68 -10.27 10.86 -17.19
C ILE A 68 -11.50 11.57 -17.80
N GLN A 69 -11.58 12.90 -17.69
CA GLN A 69 -12.66 13.72 -18.26
C GLN A 69 -12.88 13.47 -19.75
N THR A 70 -11.81 13.31 -20.53
CA THR A 70 -11.86 13.05 -21.97
C THR A 70 -12.07 11.57 -22.34
N GLY A 71 -12.35 10.70 -21.38
CA GLY A 71 -12.59 9.28 -21.60
C GLY A 71 -11.31 8.45 -21.83
N ASN A 72 -10.18 8.88 -21.29
CA ASN A 72 -8.88 8.20 -21.41
C ASN A 72 -8.27 7.82 -20.03
N PRO A 73 -8.90 6.89 -19.28
CA PRO A 73 -8.41 6.46 -17.97
C PRO A 73 -7.05 5.74 -18.04
N GLU A 74 -6.70 5.13 -19.16
CA GLU A 74 -5.40 4.47 -19.33
C GLU A 74 -4.26 5.47 -19.51
N GLY A 75 -4.51 6.56 -20.25
CA GLY A 75 -3.59 7.70 -20.31
C GLY A 75 -3.39 8.30 -18.92
N ALA A 76 -4.48 8.49 -18.17
CA ALA A 76 -4.43 8.93 -16.78
C ALA A 76 -3.57 8.02 -15.90
N ALA A 77 -3.76 6.71 -16.00
CA ALA A 77 -2.99 5.74 -15.26
C ALA A 77 -1.49 5.79 -15.61
N ARG A 78 -1.14 5.94 -16.89
CA ARG A 78 0.26 6.12 -17.32
C ARG A 78 0.87 7.40 -16.74
N THR A 79 0.12 8.50 -16.72
CA THR A 79 0.54 9.74 -16.07
C THR A 79 0.77 9.54 -14.57
N ILE A 80 -0.02 8.72 -13.89
CA ILE A 80 0.21 8.41 -12.46
C ILE A 80 1.45 7.52 -12.28
N PHE A 81 1.56 6.46 -13.09
CA PHE A 81 2.61 5.45 -12.93
C PHE A 81 4.00 5.91 -13.36
N GLU A 82 4.12 6.95 -14.19
CA GLU A 82 5.43 7.52 -14.54
C GLU A 82 6.10 8.18 -13.32
N GLN A 83 5.32 8.83 -12.46
CA GLN A 83 5.79 9.42 -11.21
C GLN A 83 5.82 8.40 -10.06
N ASN A 84 4.82 7.51 -9.98
CA ASN A 84 4.71 6.54 -8.91
C ASN A 84 4.14 5.21 -9.39
N ILE A 85 5.02 4.22 -9.59
CA ILE A 85 4.62 2.87 -10.06
C ILE A 85 3.72 2.11 -9.08
N LEU A 86 3.70 2.49 -7.79
CA LEU A 86 2.78 1.97 -6.77
C LEU A 86 1.58 2.89 -6.55
N GLY A 87 1.18 3.59 -7.62
CA GLY A 87 0.07 4.54 -7.63
C GLY A 87 -1.26 3.91 -7.24
N GLY A 88 -1.47 2.61 -7.44
CA GLY A 88 -2.71 1.92 -7.09
C GLY A 88 -2.86 1.72 -5.59
N MET A 89 -1.79 1.33 -4.90
CA MET A 89 -1.77 1.29 -3.43
C MET A 89 -1.83 2.71 -2.87
N CYS A 90 -1.07 3.65 -3.44
CA CYS A 90 -1.10 5.06 -3.04
C CYS A 90 -2.52 5.64 -3.09
N ALA A 91 -3.29 5.34 -4.14
CA ALA A 91 -4.66 5.81 -4.30
C ALA A 91 -5.65 5.32 -3.21
N ARG A 92 -5.25 4.31 -2.42
CA ARG A 92 -6.06 3.71 -1.34
C ARG A 92 -5.61 4.13 0.06
N VAL A 93 -4.35 4.52 0.22
CA VAL A 93 -3.74 4.70 1.55
C VAL A 93 -3.13 6.08 1.76
N CYS A 94 -2.98 6.88 0.71
CA CYS A 94 -2.44 8.23 0.81
C CYS A 94 -3.39 9.09 1.65
N PRO A 95 -2.90 9.83 2.67
CA PRO A 95 -3.73 10.72 3.48
C PRO A 95 -3.98 12.02 2.71
N THR A 96 -4.83 11.95 1.69
CA THR A 96 -5.12 13.06 0.76
C THR A 96 -5.64 14.30 1.49
N GLU A 97 -6.36 14.09 2.58
CA GLU A 97 -6.89 15.10 3.51
C GLU A 97 -5.82 15.94 4.21
N THR A 98 -4.55 15.53 4.12
CA THR A 98 -3.39 16.27 4.64
C THR A 98 -2.35 16.59 3.54
N LEU A 99 -2.72 16.36 2.28
CA LEU A 99 -1.83 16.45 1.12
C LEU A 99 -2.55 17.10 -0.06
N CYS A 100 -2.72 16.38 -1.17
CA CYS A 100 -3.17 16.94 -2.44
C CYS A 100 -4.63 17.45 -2.41
N GLU A 101 -5.49 16.84 -1.59
CA GLU A 101 -6.88 17.29 -1.45
C GLU A 101 -6.98 18.45 -0.46
N GLU A 102 -6.21 18.46 0.64
CA GLU A 102 -6.09 19.63 1.54
C GLU A 102 -5.63 20.88 0.77
N ALA A 103 -4.63 20.72 -0.09
CA ALA A 103 -4.09 21.82 -0.89
C ALA A 103 -5.01 22.25 -2.05
N CYS A 104 -6.11 21.54 -2.32
CA CYS A 104 -6.99 21.86 -3.43
C CYS A 104 -7.65 23.22 -3.23
N VAL A 105 -7.63 24.09 -4.25
CA VAL A 105 -8.30 25.42 -4.18
C VAL A 105 -9.80 25.34 -3.89
N ARG A 106 -10.43 24.19 -4.15
CA ARG A 106 -11.84 23.95 -3.82
C ARG A 106 -12.06 23.53 -2.37
N GLU A 107 -11.04 22.97 -1.73
CA GLU A 107 -11.09 22.75 -0.29
C GLU A 107 -11.15 24.10 0.43
N GLU A 108 -10.24 25.01 0.10
CA GLU A 108 -10.25 26.37 0.65
C GLU A 108 -11.56 27.12 0.35
N ALA A 109 -12.09 27.00 -0.88
CA ALA A 109 -13.26 27.76 -1.30
C ALA A 109 -14.61 27.16 -0.83
N GLU A 110 -14.73 25.84 -0.72
CA GLU A 110 -16.01 25.14 -0.53
C GLU A 110 -16.01 24.10 0.61
N GLY A 111 -14.85 23.78 1.18
CA GLY A 111 -14.65 22.64 2.10
C GLY A 111 -14.93 21.29 1.45
N LYS A 112 -14.80 21.20 0.12
CA LYS A 112 -15.07 20.01 -0.69
C LYS A 112 -14.08 19.92 -1.85
N PRO A 113 -12.98 19.16 -1.70
CA PRO A 113 -11.94 19.10 -2.72
C PRO A 113 -12.42 18.32 -3.94
N VAL A 114 -11.57 18.28 -4.96
CA VAL A 114 -11.69 17.24 -6.00
C VAL A 114 -11.31 15.91 -5.37
N GLU A 115 -12.01 14.82 -5.68
CA GLU A 115 -11.73 13.47 -5.15
C GLU A 115 -10.52 12.84 -5.84
N ILE A 116 -9.34 13.47 -5.71
CA ILE A 116 -8.08 13.13 -6.37
C ILE A 116 -7.71 11.67 -6.11
N GLY A 117 -7.78 11.21 -4.85
CA GLY A 117 -7.44 9.82 -4.49
C GLY A 117 -8.33 8.80 -5.19
N ARG A 118 -9.65 9.06 -5.24
CA ARG A 118 -10.62 8.15 -5.90
C ARG A 118 -10.47 8.16 -7.42
N LEU A 119 -10.18 9.32 -8.02
CA LEU A 119 -9.88 9.43 -9.45
C LEU A 119 -8.57 8.72 -9.82
N GLN A 120 -7.55 8.83 -8.97
CA GLN A 120 -6.30 8.07 -9.11
C GLN A 120 -6.58 6.57 -9.09
N ARG A 121 -7.38 6.11 -8.12
CA ARG A 121 -7.79 4.69 -8.01
C ARG A 121 -8.51 4.23 -9.28
N PHE A 122 -9.49 5.00 -9.76
CA PHE A 122 -10.22 4.69 -10.99
C PHE A 122 -9.28 4.48 -12.18
N ALA A 123 -8.31 5.39 -12.37
CA ALA A 123 -7.34 5.27 -13.45
C ALA A 123 -6.43 4.05 -13.28
N THR A 124 -5.80 3.88 -12.13
CA THR A 124 -4.85 2.77 -11.89
C THR A 124 -5.53 1.41 -11.99
N ASP A 125 -6.74 1.27 -11.42
CA ASP A 125 -7.51 0.03 -11.49
C ASP A 125 -7.89 -0.30 -12.95
N SER A 126 -8.28 0.72 -13.74
CA SER A 126 -8.61 0.55 -15.16
C SER A 126 -7.45 -0.01 -15.99
N LEU A 127 -6.23 0.49 -15.77
CA LEU A 127 -5.05 0.01 -16.50
C LEU A 127 -4.62 -1.38 -16.01
N MET A 128 -4.59 -1.60 -14.69
CA MET A 128 -4.18 -2.88 -14.11
C MET A 128 -5.13 -4.03 -14.50
N ALA A 129 -6.43 -3.75 -14.63
CA ALA A 129 -7.43 -4.73 -15.07
C ALA A 129 -7.17 -5.28 -16.48
N ARG A 130 -6.43 -4.56 -17.34
CA ARG A 130 -5.99 -5.08 -18.65
C ARG A 130 -4.93 -6.18 -18.53
N GLY A 131 -4.29 -6.32 -17.38
CA GLY A 131 -3.30 -7.35 -17.08
C GLY A 131 -1.92 -7.17 -17.74
N ALA A 132 -1.79 -6.31 -18.75
CA ALA A 132 -0.52 -5.99 -19.38
C ALA A 132 0.27 -4.92 -18.60
N HIS A 133 1.59 -5.02 -18.62
CA HIS A 133 2.46 -4.00 -18.06
C HIS A 133 2.69 -2.87 -19.09
N PRO A 134 2.48 -1.59 -18.74
CA PRO A 134 2.46 -0.49 -19.71
C PRO A 134 3.84 -0.06 -20.21
N TYR A 135 4.91 -0.49 -19.53
CA TYR A 135 6.30 -0.17 -19.86
C TYR A 135 7.06 -1.39 -20.36
N THR A 136 8.01 -1.13 -21.25
CA THR A 136 8.99 -2.11 -21.75
C THR A 136 10.37 -1.80 -21.19
N ARG A 137 11.22 -2.84 -21.12
CA ARG A 137 12.62 -2.69 -20.73
C ARG A 137 13.43 -2.09 -21.88
N ALA A 138 14.38 -1.23 -21.56
CA ALA A 138 15.45 -0.84 -22.46
C ALA A 138 16.39 -2.03 -22.75
N ALA A 139 17.32 -1.84 -23.69
CA ALA A 139 18.33 -2.84 -24.01
C ALA A 139 19.14 -3.23 -22.77
N ALA A 140 19.49 -4.52 -22.66
CA ALA A 140 20.22 -5.04 -21.53
C ALA A 140 21.56 -4.31 -21.36
N THR A 141 21.76 -3.76 -20.17
CA THR A 141 22.99 -3.02 -19.81
C THR A 141 24.13 -3.96 -19.40
N GLY A 142 23.82 -5.23 -19.12
CA GLY A 142 24.74 -6.19 -18.53
C GLY A 142 25.06 -5.93 -17.05
N ARG A 143 24.40 -4.97 -16.40
CA ARG A 143 24.57 -4.63 -14.99
C ARG A 143 23.50 -5.29 -14.12
N HIS A 144 23.91 -5.70 -12.92
CA HIS A 144 23.05 -6.39 -11.96
C HIS A 144 23.05 -5.67 -10.61
N VAL A 145 21.86 -5.36 -10.10
CA VAL A 145 21.67 -4.59 -8.86
C VAL A 145 20.96 -5.43 -7.79
N ALA A 146 21.49 -5.42 -6.57
CA ALA A 146 20.81 -5.97 -5.41
C ALA A 146 19.92 -4.92 -4.75
N VAL A 147 18.67 -5.26 -4.48
CA VAL A 147 17.73 -4.46 -3.68
C VAL A 147 17.40 -5.22 -2.40
N ILE A 148 17.60 -4.61 -1.24
CA ILE A 148 17.39 -5.27 0.07
C ILE A 148 16.10 -4.73 0.70
N GLY A 149 15.08 -5.59 0.77
CA GLY A 149 13.72 -5.26 1.20
C GLY A 149 12.78 -5.06 0.02
N ALA A 150 11.68 -5.80 -0.01
CA ALA A 150 10.63 -5.77 -1.03
C ALA A 150 9.44 -4.89 -0.61
N GLY A 151 9.68 -3.83 0.16
CA GLY A 151 8.68 -2.80 0.44
C GLY A 151 8.54 -1.80 -0.73
N PRO A 152 7.69 -0.77 -0.58
CA PRO A 152 7.39 0.19 -1.65
C PRO A 152 8.63 0.81 -2.29
N ALA A 153 9.61 1.25 -1.48
CA ALA A 153 10.85 1.85 -1.97
C ALA A 153 11.69 0.87 -2.80
N GLY A 154 11.83 -0.38 -2.34
CA GLY A 154 12.60 -1.41 -3.05
C GLY A 154 11.94 -1.82 -4.36
N LEU A 155 10.61 -1.98 -4.36
CA LEU A 155 9.83 -2.31 -5.55
C LEU A 155 9.88 -1.20 -6.60
N ALA A 156 9.72 0.07 -6.19
CA ALA A 156 9.82 1.21 -7.09
C ALA A 156 11.24 1.34 -7.69
N CYS A 157 12.27 1.17 -6.86
CA CYS A 157 13.66 1.17 -7.31
C CYS A 157 13.94 0.03 -8.31
N ALA A 158 13.53 -1.19 -7.97
CA ALA A 158 13.72 -2.36 -8.83
C ALA A 158 13.01 -2.20 -10.18
N HIS A 159 11.78 -1.69 -10.17
CA HIS A 159 11.03 -1.42 -11.39
C HIS A 159 11.74 -0.42 -12.29
N ARG A 160 12.16 0.73 -11.75
CA ARG A 160 12.81 1.75 -12.57
C ARG A 160 14.17 1.29 -13.09
N LEU A 161 14.93 0.53 -12.31
CA LEU A 161 16.17 -0.10 -12.78
C LEU A 161 15.91 -1.11 -13.90
N ALA A 162 14.87 -1.94 -13.78
CA ALA A 162 14.47 -2.89 -14.81
C ALA A 162 14.01 -2.19 -16.10
N MET A 163 13.24 -1.11 -16.00
CA MET A 163 12.87 -0.24 -17.13
C MET A 163 14.12 0.24 -17.89
N LEU A 164 15.18 0.60 -17.18
CA LEU A 164 16.45 1.07 -17.74
C LEU A 164 17.35 -0.05 -18.27
N GLY A 165 16.89 -1.30 -18.28
CA GLY A 165 17.62 -2.44 -18.85
C GLY A 165 18.65 -3.07 -17.90
N HIS A 166 18.60 -2.76 -16.60
CA HIS A 166 19.34 -3.49 -15.58
C HIS A 166 18.59 -4.79 -15.22
N ASP A 167 19.34 -5.79 -14.76
CA ASP A 167 18.75 -6.91 -14.04
C ASP A 167 18.79 -6.62 -12.53
N VAL A 168 17.75 -7.02 -11.81
CA VAL A 168 17.61 -6.72 -10.38
C VAL A 168 17.31 -8.00 -9.60
N THR A 169 18.01 -8.22 -8.50
CA THR A 169 17.60 -9.21 -7.50
C THR A 169 17.14 -8.49 -6.23
N ILE A 170 15.86 -8.66 -5.89
CA ILE A 170 15.30 -8.24 -4.61
C ILE A 170 15.51 -9.36 -3.59
N TYR A 171 16.10 -9.04 -2.45
CA TYR A 171 16.22 -9.93 -1.30
C TYR A 171 15.23 -9.48 -0.21
N GLU A 172 14.28 -10.34 0.14
CA GLU A 172 13.21 -10.07 1.11
C GLU A 172 13.35 -11.01 2.31
N ALA A 173 13.23 -10.46 3.51
CA ALA A 173 13.35 -11.22 4.75
C ALA A 173 12.12 -12.09 5.03
N ARG A 174 10.92 -11.60 4.71
CA ARG A 174 9.65 -12.32 4.85
C ARG A 174 9.42 -13.27 3.68
N ASP A 175 8.33 -14.03 3.75
CA ASP A 175 7.90 -15.03 2.79
C ASP A 175 7.20 -14.43 1.56
N LYS A 176 6.67 -13.20 1.67
CA LYS A 176 6.03 -12.45 0.58
C LYS A 176 6.65 -11.06 0.39
N PRO A 177 6.71 -10.54 -0.85
CA PRO A 177 7.04 -9.15 -1.12
C PRO A 177 5.86 -8.22 -0.78
N GLY A 178 6.10 -6.91 -0.75
CA GLY A 178 5.09 -5.86 -0.53
C GLY A 178 5.32 -5.04 0.74
N GLY A 179 6.12 -5.54 1.70
CA GLY A 179 6.40 -4.84 2.96
C GLY A 179 5.11 -4.47 3.69
N LEU A 180 5.00 -3.24 4.19
CA LEU A 180 3.78 -2.80 4.90
C LEU A 180 2.52 -2.81 4.02
N ASN A 181 2.62 -2.70 2.68
CA ASN A 181 1.44 -2.82 1.84
C ASN A 181 0.81 -4.22 1.94
N GLU A 182 1.65 -5.25 2.07
CA GLU A 182 1.20 -6.64 2.23
C GLU A 182 0.87 -6.97 3.69
N PHE A 183 1.67 -6.49 4.65
CA PHE A 183 1.61 -6.94 6.04
C PHE A 183 1.08 -5.91 7.05
N GLY A 184 1.08 -4.61 6.77
CA GLY A 184 0.91 -3.57 7.79
C GLY A 184 -0.23 -2.56 7.59
N ILE A 185 -0.71 -2.36 6.36
CA ILE A 185 -1.85 -1.47 6.09
C ILE A 185 -3.15 -2.12 6.53
N ALA A 186 -4.09 -1.42 7.17
CA ALA A 186 -5.37 -2.06 7.55
C ALA A 186 -6.10 -2.77 6.40
N ALA A 187 -6.66 -3.95 6.68
CA ALA A 187 -7.30 -4.81 5.68
C ALA A 187 -8.45 -4.12 4.92
N TYR A 188 -9.25 -3.28 5.60
CA TYR A 188 -10.37 -2.54 5.00
C TYR A 188 -9.94 -1.42 4.03
N LYS A 189 -8.68 -0.96 4.07
CA LYS A 189 -8.15 0.04 3.13
C LYS A 189 -7.79 -0.58 1.77
N THR A 190 -7.41 -1.85 1.77
CA THR A 190 -6.89 -2.54 0.58
C THR A 190 -7.46 -3.97 0.49
N PRO A 191 -8.79 -4.11 0.39
CA PRO A 191 -9.41 -5.44 0.39
C PRO A 191 -9.07 -6.23 -0.88
N GLY A 192 -9.42 -7.52 -0.88
CA GLY A 192 -9.31 -8.37 -2.06
C GLY A 192 -7.90 -8.74 -2.49
N GLY A 193 -6.90 -8.60 -1.60
CA GLY A 193 -5.51 -8.95 -1.91
C GLY A 193 -4.85 -8.00 -2.92
N PHE A 194 -5.31 -6.75 -2.99
CA PHE A 194 -4.82 -5.77 -3.97
C PHE A 194 -3.31 -5.52 -3.88
N ALA A 195 -2.73 -5.46 -2.68
CA ALA A 195 -1.29 -5.26 -2.49
C ALA A 195 -0.45 -6.31 -3.23
N ARG A 196 -0.79 -7.59 -3.06
CA ARG A 196 -0.19 -8.70 -3.81
C ARG A 196 -0.39 -8.55 -5.32
N ALA A 197 -1.61 -8.22 -5.76
CA ALA A 197 -1.92 -8.05 -7.17
C ALA A 197 -1.12 -6.92 -7.83
N GLU A 198 -0.88 -5.80 -7.12
CA GLU A 198 -0.04 -4.70 -7.60
C GLU A 198 1.43 -5.11 -7.73
N VAL A 199 1.97 -5.86 -6.75
CA VAL A 199 3.34 -6.40 -6.84
C VAL A 199 3.46 -7.37 -8.02
N GLU A 200 2.52 -8.31 -8.17
CA GLU A 200 2.50 -9.24 -9.30
C GLU A 200 2.41 -8.50 -10.64
N TRP A 201 1.60 -7.44 -10.73
CA TRP A 201 1.51 -6.60 -11.91
C TRP A 201 2.81 -5.85 -12.20
N LEU A 202 3.45 -5.24 -11.20
CA LEU A 202 4.72 -4.52 -11.33
C LEU A 202 5.83 -5.43 -11.86
N LEU A 203 5.92 -6.66 -11.34
CA LEU A 203 6.95 -7.63 -11.73
C LEU A 203 6.82 -8.12 -13.19
N LYS A 204 5.67 -7.91 -13.85
CA LYS A 204 5.47 -8.27 -15.27
C LYS A 204 6.38 -7.50 -16.22
N ILE A 205 7.01 -6.40 -15.79
CA ILE A 205 8.05 -5.74 -16.59
C ILE A 205 9.21 -6.69 -16.93
N GLY A 206 9.47 -7.70 -16.09
CA GLY A 206 10.58 -8.64 -16.24
C GLY A 206 11.92 -8.07 -15.77
N GLY A 207 12.96 -8.90 -15.73
CA GLY A 207 14.29 -8.48 -15.27
C GLY A 207 14.43 -8.31 -13.77
N ILE A 208 13.42 -8.72 -12.99
CA ILE A 208 13.42 -8.65 -11.53
C ILE A 208 13.22 -10.06 -10.98
N ALA A 209 14.17 -10.52 -10.17
CA ALA A 209 14.07 -11.76 -9.41
C ALA A 209 13.83 -11.44 -7.92
N VAL A 210 12.84 -12.06 -7.30
CA VAL A 210 12.55 -11.89 -5.87
C VAL A 210 12.98 -13.14 -5.10
N LYS A 211 13.86 -12.97 -4.11
CA LYS A 211 14.36 -14.02 -3.22
C LYS A 211 13.87 -13.77 -1.80
N THR A 212 12.80 -14.45 -1.42
CA THR A 212 12.19 -14.39 -0.07
C THR A 212 12.96 -15.23 0.94
N GLY A 213 12.72 -15.02 2.24
CA GLY A 213 13.45 -15.68 3.33
C GLY A 213 14.95 -15.33 3.41
N ARG A 214 15.37 -14.22 2.80
CA ARG A 214 16.76 -13.75 2.77
C ARG A 214 16.89 -12.41 3.49
N ALA A 215 17.37 -12.46 4.73
CA ALA A 215 17.57 -11.26 5.53
C ALA A 215 19.05 -10.87 5.62
N LEU A 216 19.32 -9.58 5.48
CA LEU A 216 20.65 -9.03 5.74
C LEU A 216 21.05 -9.31 7.20
N GLY A 217 22.27 -9.80 7.41
CA GLY A 217 22.76 -10.25 8.72
C GLY A 217 22.41 -11.71 9.08
N ARG A 218 21.53 -12.38 8.31
CA ARG A 218 21.20 -13.81 8.48
C ARG A 218 21.53 -14.59 7.22
N GLY A 219 22.81 -14.88 7.02
CA GLY A 219 23.32 -15.61 5.84
C GLY A 219 23.47 -14.76 4.57
N LEU A 220 23.02 -13.50 4.59
CA LEU A 220 23.28 -12.48 3.57
C LEU A 220 24.14 -11.38 4.20
N THR A 221 25.32 -11.10 3.64
CA THR A 221 26.21 -10.05 4.13
C THR A 221 26.37 -8.94 3.09
N LEU A 222 26.58 -7.70 3.56
CA LEU A 222 26.77 -6.56 2.68
C LEU A 222 28.03 -6.72 1.82
N ASP A 223 29.10 -7.30 2.36
CA ASP A 223 30.33 -7.55 1.61
C ASP A 223 30.12 -8.57 0.48
N ALA A 224 29.32 -9.62 0.70
CA ALA A 224 28.98 -10.56 -0.37
C ALA A 224 28.15 -9.86 -1.46
N LEU A 225 27.13 -9.10 -1.07
CA LEU A 225 26.30 -8.34 -2.00
C LEU A 225 27.12 -7.35 -2.85
N LYS A 226 28.07 -6.63 -2.24
CA LYS A 226 28.95 -5.68 -2.96
C LYS A 226 29.95 -6.35 -3.90
N ARG A 227 30.31 -7.62 -3.67
CA ARG A 227 31.15 -8.38 -4.59
C ARG A 227 30.36 -8.95 -5.76
N ASP A 228 29.14 -9.39 -5.49
CA ASP A 228 28.34 -10.19 -6.44
C ASP A 228 27.42 -9.31 -7.33
N HIS A 229 27.29 -8.02 -7.03
CA HIS A 229 26.43 -7.06 -7.74
C HIS A 229 27.16 -5.75 -8.02
N ASP A 230 26.79 -5.07 -9.10
CA ASP A 230 27.36 -3.76 -9.47
C ASP A 230 26.95 -2.64 -8.51
N ALA A 231 25.77 -2.77 -7.89
CA ALA A 231 25.26 -1.84 -6.90
C ALA A 231 24.34 -2.54 -5.89
N VAL A 232 24.19 -1.93 -4.72
CA VAL A 232 23.30 -2.38 -3.65
C VAL A 232 22.43 -1.21 -3.19
N PHE A 233 21.11 -1.39 -3.22
CA PHE A 233 20.14 -0.45 -2.67
C PHE A 233 19.52 -1.03 -1.38
N LEU A 234 19.58 -0.27 -0.30
CA LEU A 234 19.04 -0.69 1.00
C LEU A 234 17.68 -0.02 1.24
N SER A 235 16.61 -0.81 1.24
CA SER A 235 15.22 -0.38 1.47
C SER A 235 14.55 -1.25 2.54
N ILE A 236 15.26 -1.46 3.65
CA ILE A 236 14.87 -2.37 4.74
C ILE A 236 13.79 -1.80 5.67
N GLY A 237 13.43 -0.53 5.51
CA GLY A 237 12.45 0.16 6.34
C GLY A 237 12.85 0.26 7.81
N LEU A 238 11.87 0.54 8.66
CA LEU A 238 12.02 0.58 10.12
C LEU A 238 11.08 -0.46 10.73
N ALA A 239 11.63 -1.62 11.12
CA ALA A 239 10.85 -2.73 11.68
C ALA A 239 10.83 -2.73 13.22
N GLY A 240 11.74 -2.00 13.87
CA GLY A 240 11.80 -1.94 15.33
C GLY A 240 10.60 -1.17 15.89
N VAL A 241 9.93 -1.76 16.87
CA VAL A 241 8.86 -1.12 17.63
C VAL A 241 9.45 -0.56 18.91
N ASN A 242 9.01 0.63 19.32
CA ASN A 242 9.40 1.21 20.61
C ASN A 242 8.75 0.42 21.75
N ALA A 243 9.54 -0.26 22.57
CA ALA A 243 9.08 -0.81 23.84
C ALA A 243 8.68 0.34 24.79
N LEU A 244 7.62 0.18 25.58
CA LEU A 244 7.24 1.19 26.58
C LEU A 244 8.11 1.05 27.84
N GLY A 245 8.80 -0.09 28.03
CA GLY A 245 9.62 -0.40 29.19
C GLY A 245 8.83 -0.58 30.48
N LEU A 246 7.54 -0.91 30.40
CA LEU A 246 6.64 -1.02 31.54
C LEU A 246 6.57 -2.45 32.11
N PRO A 247 6.31 -2.61 33.42
CA PRO A 247 6.02 -3.92 33.99
C PRO A 247 4.78 -4.56 33.33
N GLY A 248 4.91 -5.81 32.88
CA GLY A 248 3.81 -6.59 32.30
C GLY A 248 3.63 -6.46 30.78
N GLU A 249 4.63 -5.94 30.06
CA GLU A 249 4.64 -5.93 28.59
C GLU A 249 4.67 -7.32 27.94
N ASP A 250 5.10 -8.32 28.70
CA ASP A 250 5.19 -9.72 28.32
C ASP A 250 3.97 -10.56 28.77
N LEU A 251 2.94 -9.93 29.34
CA LEU A 251 1.71 -10.62 29.73
C LEU A 251 0.94 -11.15 28.52
N GLU A 252 0.24 -12.27 28.72
CA GLU A 252 -0.67 -12.82 27.73
C GLU A 252 -1.75 -11.78 27.35
N GLY A 253 -1.90 -11.53 26.05
CA GLY A 253 -2.83 -10.54 25.51
C GLY A 253 -2.25 -9.15 25.28
N VAL A 254 -0.99 -8.92 25.61
CA VAL A 254 -0.24 -7.73 25.20
C VAL A 254 0.46 -8.04 23.87
N HIS A 255 0.12 -7.28 22.84
CA HIS A 255 0.63 -7.49 21.49
C HIS A 255 1.19 -6.19 20.91
N ASP A 256 2.25 -6.29 20.12
CA ASP A 256 2.63 -5.22 19.21
C ASP A 256 1.53 -5.04 18.15
N ALA A 257 1.23 -3.78 17.84
CA ALA A 257 0.18 -3.44 16.89
C ALA A 257 0.53 -3.86 15.45
N VAL A 258 1.81 -3.80 15.06
CA VAL A 258 2.23 -4.20 13.70
C VAL A 258 2.12 -5.71 13.54
N ASP A 259 2.51 -6.48 14.55
CA ASP A 259 2.36 -7.94 14.56
C ASP A 259 0.89 -8.37 14.60
N PHE A 260 0.03 -7.71 15.40
CA PHE A 260 -1.42 -7.97 15.39
C PHE A 260 -2.04 -7.72 14.02
N ILE A 261 -1.71 -6.59 13.38
CA ILE A 261 -2.22 -6.27 12.03
C ILE A 261 -1.68 -7.28 11.00
N ALA A 262 -0.41 -7.66 11.11
CA ALA A 262 0.20 -8.65 10.22
C ALA A 262 -0.46 -10.03 10.35
N GLU A 263 -0.69 -10.52 11.56
CA GLU A 263 -1.41 -11.77 11.79
C GLU A 263 -2.80 -11.72 11.17
N LEU A 264 -3.54 -10.63 11.43
CA LEU A 264 -4.89 -10.45 10.92
C LEU A 264 -4.94 -10.47 9.40
N ARG A 265 -4.05 -9.74 8.73
CA ARG A 265 -4.00 -9.66 7.27
C ARG A 265 -3.60 -10.97 6.60
N GLN A 266 -2.82 -11.80 7.30
CA GLN A 266 -2.31 -13.04 6.77
C GLN A 266 -3.18 -14.25 7.16
N ALA A 267 -4.25 -14.03 7.93
CA ALA A 267 -5.20 -15.07 8.30
C ALA A 267 -6.14 -15.42 7.14
N ASP A 268 -6.31 -16.73 6.89
CA ASP A 268 -7.29 -17.24 5.92
C ASP A 268 -8.73 -17.12 6.43
N ASP A 269 -8.92 -17.15 7.75
CA ASP A 269 -10.22 -17.04 8.42
C ASP A 269 -10.14 -16.05 9.60
N LEU A 270 -10.66 -14.85 9.39
CA LEU A 270 -10.74 -13.80 10.40
C LEU A 270 -11.57 -14.22 11.62
N SER A 271 -12.55 -15.11 11.47
CA SER A 271 -13.37 -15.57 12.59
C SER A 271 -12.61 -16.51 13.54
N ALA A 272 -11.50 -17.08 13.10
CA ALA A 272 -10.61 -17.92 13.91
C ALA A 272 -9.61 -17.09 14.74
N LEU A 273 -9.46 -15.80 14.47
CA LEU A 273 -8.52 -14.94 15.19
C LEU A 273 -9.03 -14.64 16.60
N PRO A 274 -8.21 -14.89 17.63
CA PRO A 274 -8.60 -14.61 18.99
C PRO A 274 -8.47 -13.11 19.28
N VAL A 275 -9.54 -12.49 19.80
CA VAL A 275 -9.52 -11.09 20.22
C VAL A 275 -10.12 -10.94 21.62
N GLY A 276 -9.67 -9.93 22.37
CA GLY A 276 -10.18 -9.60 23.71
C GLY A 276 -11.62 -9.06 23.66
N ARG A 277 -12.40 -9.30 24.72
CA ARG A 277 -13.72 -8.65 24.88
C ARG A 277 -13.60 -7.13 25.02
N ASN A 278 -12.61 -6.71 25.80
CA ASN A 278 -12.24 -5.30 25.97
C ASN A 278 -10.82 -5.18 25.46
N VAL A 279 -10.60 -4.28 24.51
CA VAL A 279 -9.30 -4.02 23.91
C VAL A 279 -8.90 -2.58 24.24
N VAL A 280 -7.67 -2.42 24.73
CA VAL A 280 -7.07 -1.11 24.97
C VAL A 280 -5.93 -0.96 23.98
N VAL A 281 -5.98 0.08 23.17
CA VAL A 281 -4.91 0.41 22.23
C VAL A 281 -4.12 1.60 22.77
N LEU A 282 -2.81 1.44 22.89
CA LEU A 282 -1.90 2.46 23.40
C LEU A 282 -1.22 3.17 22.22
N GLY A 283 -1.68 4.38 21.89
CA GLY A 283 -1.12 5.20 20.82
C GLY A 283 -2.15 6.15 20.19
N GLY A 284 -1.68 7.06 19.35
CA GLY A 284 -2.54 8.06 18.67
C GLY A 284 -2.27 8.23 17.18
N GLY A 285 -1.39 7.42 16.59
CA GLY A 285 -1.11 7.44 15.15
C GLY A 285 -2.00 6.49 14.35
N MET A 286 -1.79 6.44 13.03
CA MET A 286 -2.55 5.57 12.12
C MET A 286 -2.51 4.09 12.52
N THR A 287 -1.37 3.58 12.99
CA THR A 287 -1.26 2.20 13.47
C THR A 287 -2.19 1.91 14.66
N ALA A 288 -2.39 2.88 15.56
CA ALA A 288 -3.31 2.73 16.69
C ALA A 288 -4.77 2.73 16.22
N VAL A 289 -5.12 3.61 15.28
CA VAL A 289 -6.45 3.63 14.66
C VAL A 289 -6.71 2.31 13.92
N ASP A 290 -5.76 1.85 13.12
CA ASP A 290 -5.86 0.62 12.36
C ASP A 290 -6.00 -0.60 13.29
N ALA A 291 -5.26 -0.66 14.41
CA ALA A 291 -5.42 -1.72 15.40
C ALA A 291 -6.78 -1.65 16.11
N ALA A 292 -7.25 -0.47 16.49
CA ALA A 292 -8.53 -0.28 17.19
C ALA A 292 -9.75 -0.61 16.30
N VAL A 293 -9.69 -0.26 15.02
CA VAL A 293 -10.74 -0.61 14.06
C VAL A 293 -10.74 -2.11 13.79
N GLN A 294 -9.56 -2.69 13.54
CA GLN A 294 -9.43 -4.10 13.20
C GLN A 294 -9.61 -5.04 14.40
N SER A 295 -9.53 -4.56 15.64
CA SER A 295 -9.89 -5.36 16.82
C SER A 295 -11.40 -5.63 16.95
N LYS A 296 -12.23 -5.10 16.04
CA LYS A 296 -13.67 -5.42 15.95
C LYS A 296 -13.92 -6.72 15.16
N LEU A 297 -13.25 -7.80 15.58
CA LEU A 297 -13.43 -9.19 15.14
C LEU A 297 -14.45 -9.95 16.02
#